data_AF-A0A966QYT9-F1
#
_entry.id   AF-A0A966QYT9-F1
#
_cell.length_a   1.000
_cell.length_b   1.000
_cell.length_c   1.000
_cell.angle_alpha   90.00
_cell.angle_beta   90.00
_cell.angle_gamma   90.00
#
_symmetry.space_group_name_H-M   'P 1'
#
loop_
_entity.id
_entity.type
_entity.pdbx_description
1 polymer ?
#
loop_
_entity_poly.entity_id
_entity_poly.type
_entity_poly.pdbx_seq_one_letter_code
_entity_poly.pdbx_strand_id
1 'polypeptide(L)'
;MAKDRFNLENEISFLHTFADNLGSLSEGILEHELTTDETVNAIEGLRVMLSLQANKLMDTMRQCFKLDQYREPANFNHSHDYILDGDDSDE
;
A
#
# COMPACT_ATOMS: atom_id res chain seq x y z
N MET A 1 8.33 10.49 -12.74
CA MET A 1 8.18 11.67 -11.87
C MET A 1 7.88 11.19 -10.47
N ALA A 2 8.52 11.76 -9.44
CA ALA A 2 8.14 11.49 -8.06
C ALA A 2 6.79 12.18 -7.78
N LYS A 3 5.87 11.48 -7.10
CA LYS A 3 4.59 12.06 -6.70
C LYS A 3 4.75 12.99 -5.50
N ASP A 4 3.92 14.03 -5.46
CA ASP A 4 3.91 15.04 -4.40
C ASP A 4 2.54 15.14 -3.69
N ARG A 5 2.43 16.06 -2.72
CA ARG A 5 1.22 16.20 -1.91
C ARG A 5 -0.05 16.45 -2.74
N PHE A 6 0.06 17.12 -3.89
CA PHE A 6 -1.09 17.42 -4.73
C PHE A 6 -1.57 16.16 -5.45
N ASN A 7 -0.65 15.25 -5.80
CA ASN A 7 -1.04 13.91 -6.26
C ASN A 7 -1.81 13.15 -5.18
N LEU A 8 -1.37 13.23 -3.92
CA LEU A 8 -2.04 12.58 -2.80
C LEU A 8 -3.45 13.17 -2.55
N GLU A 9 -3.58 14.50 -2.53
CA GLU A 9 -4.87 15.20 -2.38
C GLU A 9 -5.87 14.80 -3.49
N ASN A 10 -5.40 14.75 -4.73
CA ASN A 10 -6.22 14.31 -5.86
C ASN A 10 -6.65 12.85 -5.70
N GLU A 11 -5.74 11.96 -5.33
CA GLU A 11 -6.05 10.53 -5.14
C GLU A 11 -7.02 10.29 -3.97
N ILE A 12 -6.92 11.07 -2.90
CA ILE A 12 -7.90 11.06 -1.79
C ILE A 12 -9.26 11.52 -2.29
N SER A 13 -9.31 12.59 -3.09
CA SER A 13 -10.56 13.11 -3.65
C SER A 13 -11.28 12.05 -4.51
N PHE A 14 -10.53 11.21 -5.23
CA PHE A 14 -11.11 10.10 -6.00
C PHE A 14 -11.79 9.04 -5.13
N LEU A 15 -11.47 8.92 -3.83
CA LEU A 15 -12.15 7.96 -2.95
C LEU A 15 -13.65 8.25 -2.83
N HIS A 16 -14.10 9.49 -3.01
CA HIS A 16 -15.52 9.84 -2.96
C HIS A 16 -16.33 9.13 -4.05
N THR A 17 -15.71 8.79 -5.19
CA THR A 17 -16.40 8.04 -6.25
C THR A 17 -16.85 6.63 -5.81
N PHE A 18 -16.20 6.04 -4.80
CA PHE A 18 -16.68 4.77 -4.22
C PHE A 18 -17.99 4.92 -3.45
N ALA A 19 -18.20 6.07 -2.78
CA ALA A 19 -19.46 6.35 -2.12
C ALA A 19 -20.59 6.49 -3.15
N ASP A 20 -20.33 7.18 -4.26
CA ASP A 20 -21.28 7.31 -5.36
C ASP A 20 -21.61 5.93 -5.98
N ASN A 21 -20.59 5.11 -6.25
CA ASN A 21 -20.79 3.77 -6.81
C ASN A 21 -21.58 2.84 -5.85
N LEU A 22 -21.36 2.95 -4.53
CA LEU A 22 -22.17 2.25 -3.54
C LEU A 22 -23.61 2.74 -3.54
N GLY A 23 -23.83 4.04 -3.72
CA GLY A 23 -25.15 4.63 -3.90
C GLY A 23 -25.87 4.06 -5.13
N SER A 24 -25.20 4.04 -6.28
CA SER A 24 -25.77 3.47 -7.52
C SER A 24 -26.07 1.98 -7.39
N LEU A 25 -25.22 1.21 -6.70
CA LEU A 25 -25.51 -0.20 -6.40
C LEU A 25 -26.74 -0.34 -5.49
N SER A 26 -26.85 0.50 -4.45
CA SER A 26 -28.01 0.51 -3.56
C SER A 26 -29.31 0.82 -4.31
N GLU A 27 -29.28 1.80 -5.23
CA GLU A 27 -30.41 2.15 -6.10
C GLU A 27 -30.76 0.97 -7.02
N GLY A 28 -29.78 0.36 -7.68
CA GLY A 28 -30.01 -0.80 -8.55
C GLY A 28 -30.62 -2.00 -7.82
N ILE A 29 -30.23 -2.27 -6.57
CA ILE A 29 -30.81 -3.33 -5.75
C ILE A 29 -32.29 -3.06 -5.43
N LEU A 30 -32.64 -1.81 -5.13
CA LEU A 30 -33.99 -1.44 -4.71
C LEU A 30 -34.95 -1.19 -5.88
N GLU A 31 -34.45 -0.60 -6.97
CA GLU A 31 -35.29 -0.05 -8.05
C GLU A 31 -35.20 -0.84 -9.36
N HIS A 32 -34.19 -1.69 -9.53
CA HIS A 32 -33.91 -2.38 -10.80
C HIS A 32 -33.85 -3.91 -10.69
N GLU A 33 -34.28 -4.47 -9.56
CA GLU A 33 -34.36 -5.92 -9.31
C GLU A 33 -33.06 -6.68 -9.67
N LEU A 34 -31.89 -6.10 -9.32
CA LEU A 34 -30.62 -6.78 -9.53
C LEU A 34 -30.66 -8.18 -8.91
N THR A 35 -30.19 -9.17 -9.67
CA THR A 35 -30.07 -10.52 -9.15
C THR A 35 -29.03 -10.57 -8.03
N THR A 36 -29.10 -11.61 -7.20
CA THR A 36 -28.09 -11.83 -6.16
C THR A 36 -26.69 -11.96 -6.76
N ASP A 37 -26.55 -12.59 -7.94
CA ASP A 37 -25.26 -12.75 -8.61
C ASP A 37 -24.69 -11.40 -9.08
N GLU A 38 -25.51 -10.57 -9.73
CA GLU A 38 -25.11 -9.21 -10.14
C GLU A 38 -24.71 -8.36 -8.94
N THR A 39 -25.46 -8.46 -7.83
CA THR A 39 -25.15 -7.76 -6.59
C THR A 39 -23.81 -8.20 -6.00
N VAL A 40 -23.57 -9.51 -5.89
CA VAL A 40 -22.31 -10.06 -5.36
C VAL A 40 -21.14 -9.65 -6.25
N ASN A 41 -21.29 -9.74 -7.57
CA ASN A 41 -20.25 -9.36 -8.53
C ASN A 41 -19.91 -7.87 -8.45
N ALA A 42 -20.91 -7.00 -8.30
CA ALA A 42 -20.69 -5.57 -8.12
C ALA A 42 -19.95 -5.26 -6.81
N ILE A 43 -20.33 -5.91 -5.69
CA ILE A 43 -19.65 -5.75 -4.40
C ILE A 43 -18.19 -6.22 -4.48
N GLU A 44 -17.92 -7.36 -5.12
CA GLU A 44 -16.56 -7.87 -5.26
C GLU A 44 -15.71 -6.95 -6.16
N GLY A 45 -16.30 -6.42 -7.24
CA GLY A 45 -15.66 -5.41 -8.08
C GLY A 45 -15.26 -4.15 -7.29
N LEU A 46 -16.19 -3.61 -6.49
CA LEU A 46 -15.93 -2.45 -5.63
C LEU A 46 -14.83 -2.74 -4.60
N ARG A 47 -14.82 -3.93 -3.99
CA ARG A 47 -13.77 -4.35 -3.05
C ARG A 47 -12.39 -4.36 -3.71
N VAL A 48 -12.27 -4.93 -4.91
CA VAL A 48 -11.01 -4.97 -5.66
C VAL A 48 -10.54 -3.57 -6.02
N MET A 49 -11.43 -2.73 -6.53
CA MET A 49 -11.13 -1.35 -6.88
C MET A 49 -10.67 -0.54 -5.66
N LEU A 50 -11.34 -0.69 -4.51
CA LEU A 50 -10.96 -0.01 -3.27
C LEU A 50 -9.56 -0.44 -2.82
N SER A 51 -9.24 -1.73 -2.91
CA SER A 51 -7.93 -2.28 -2.56
C SER A 51 -6.82 -1.72 -3.45
N LEU A 52 -7.06 -1.64 -4.76
CA LEU A 52 -6.11 -1.04 -5.71
C LEU A 52 -5.87 0.44 -5.40
N GLN A 53 -6.93 1.19 -5.10
CA GLN A 53 -6.81 2.61 -4.80
C GLN A 53 -6.10 2.87 -3.46
N ALA A 54 -6.36 2.04 -2.44
CA ALA A 54 -5.64 2.09 -1.16
C ALA A 54 -4.14 1.83 -1.35
N ASN A 55 -3.75 0.84 -2.15
CA ASN A 55 -2.36 0.57 -2.46
C ASN A 55 -1.70 1.76 -3.19
N LYS A 56 -2.40 2.34 -4.17
CA LYS A 56 -1.91 3.51 -4.90
C LYS A 56 -1.69 4.71 -3.96
N LEU A 57 -2.63 4.97 -3.05
CA LEU A 57 -2.51 6.02 -2.03
C LEU A 57 -1.32 5.78 -1.12
N MET A 58 -1.12 4.54 -0.67
CA MET A 58 0.01 4.16 0.17
C MET A 58 1.34 4.41 -0.54
N ASP A 59 1.44 4.05 -1.82
CA ASP A 59 2.64 4.29 -2.63
C ASP A 59 2.90 5.78 -2.84
N THR A 60 1.84 6.55 -3.11
CA THR A 60 1.94 8.02 -3.20
C THR A 60 2.38 8.62 -1.88
N MET A 61 1.84 8.17 -0.76
CA MET A 61 2.22 8.62 0.59
C MET A 61 3.69 8.30 0.87
N ARG A 62 4.17 7.09 0.56
CA ARG A 62 5.59 6.73 0.69
C ARG A 62 6.49 7.65 -0.12
N GLN A 63 6.12 7.96 -1.35
CA GLN A 63 6.87 8.87 -2.21
C GLN A 63 6.87 10.31 -1.69
N CYS A 64 5.71 10.83 -1.26
CA CYS A 64 5.56 12.19 -0.74
C CYS A 64 6.39 12.43 0.53
N PHE A 65 6.35 11.47 1.45
CA PHE A 65 7.01 11.58 2.76
C PHE A 65 8.38 10.90 2.80
N LYS A 66 8.88 10.40 1.65
CA LYS A 66 10.14 9.65 1.52
C LYS A 66 10.26 8.51 2.53
N LEU A 67 9.15 7.83 2.83
CA LEU A 67 9.08 6.83 3.91
C LEU A 67 10.03 5.64 3.67
N ASP A 68 10.31 5.32 2.41
CA ASP A 68 11.26 4.26 2.04
C ASP A 68 12.71 4.58 2.46
N GLN A 69 13.03 5.85 2.73
CA GLN A 69 14.37 6.26 3.20
C GLN A 69 14.61 5.96 4.69
N TYR A 70 13.56 5.64 5.45
CA TYR A 70 13.66 5.21 6.84
C TYR A 70 13.72 3.69 6.99
N ARG A 71 13.72 2.93 5.87
CA ARG A 71 13.90 1.48 5.92
C ARG A 71 15.37 1.22 6.26
N GLU A 72 15.64 0.97 7.54
CA GLU A 72 17.00 0.65 8.00
C GLU A 72 17.61 -0.45 7.11
N PRO A 73 18.88 -0.31 6.69
CA PRO A 73 19.57 -1.42 6.07
C PRO A 73 19.56 -2.57 7.08
N ALA A 74 19.09 -3.74 6.66
CA ALA A 74 19.20 -4.95 7.46
C ALA A 74 20.70 -5.13 7.76
N ASN A 75 21.12 -4.77 8.98
CA ASN A 75 22.50 -4.90 9.42
C ASN A 75 22.87 -6.38 9.31
N PHE A 76 23.63 -6.74 8.27
CA PHE A 76 24.39 -7.97 8.26
C PHE A 76 25.44 -7.83 9.36
N ASN A 77 25.15 -8.41 10.52
CA ASN A 77 26.14 -8.64 11.57
C ASN A 77 27.24 -9.53 11.00
N HIS A 78 28.31 -8.93 10.48
CA HIS A 78 29.57 -9.64 10.35
C HIS A 78 30.27 -9.54 11.70
N SER A 79 30.07 -10.59 12.49
CA SER A 79 30.77 -10.84 13.75
C SER A 79 32.27 -10.64 13.57
N HIS A 80 32.84 -9.82 14.46
CA HIS A 80 34.28 -9.68 14.70
C HIS A 80 34.92 -11.07 14.87
N ASP A 81 35.68 -11.52 13.87
CA ASP A 81 36.72 -12.53 14.08
C ASP A 81 37.84 -11.87 14.88
N TYR A 82 37.91 -12.21 16.17
CA TYR A 82 39.10 -11.99 16.97
C TYR A 82 40.14 -13.02 16.52
N ILE A 83 41.12 -12.60 15.71
CA ILE A 83 42.37 -13.35 15.60
C ILE A 83 43.13 -13.07 16.90
N LEU A 84 43.15 -14.07 17.78
CA LEU A 84 44.09 -14.15 18.89
C LEU A 84 45.47 -14.34 18.26
N ASP A 85 46.27 -13.28 18.20
CA ASP A 85 47.70 -13.43 17.94
C ASP A 85 48.29 -14.21 19.13
N GLY A 86 48.57 -15.48 18.85
CA GLY A 86 49.25 -16.39 19.75
C GLY A 86 50.62 -15.84 20.08
N ASP A 87 50.87 -15.78 21.38
CA ASP A 87 52.16 -15.63 22.02
C ASP A 87 53.05 -16.82 21.61
N ASP A 88 53.79 -16.67 20.51
CA ASP A 88 54.91 -17.56 20.17
C ASP A 88 56.21 -16.86 20.58
N SER A 89 56.57 -17.10 21.84
CA SER A 89 57.95 -17.08 22.31
C SER A 89 58.82 -17.96 21.41
N ASP A 90 59.97 -17.46 20.95
CA ASP A 90 61.19 -18.26 20.76
C ASP A 90 62.47 -17.39 20.63
N GLU A 91 63.48 -17.82 21.39
CA GLU A 91 64.91 -17.43 21.52
C GLU A 91 65.34 -16.13 22.21
#